data_AF-A0A1V5MRY8-F1
#
_entry.id   AF-A0A1V5MRY8-F1
#
_cell.length_a   1.000
_cell.length_b   1.000
_cell.length_c   1.000
_cell.angle_alpha   90.00
_cell.angle_beta   90.00
_cell.angle_gamma   90.00
#
_symmetry.space_group_name_H-M   'P 1'
#
loop_
_entity.id
_entity.type
_entity.pdbx_description
1 polymer ?
#
loop_
_entity_poly.entity_id
_entity_poly.type
_entity_poly.pdbx_seq_one_letter_code
_entity_poly.pdbx_strand_id
1 'polypeptide(L)'
;MLPVEFFESKYFKEGGRVDFGTNDNGMPLVGEIIEIDNIVQILKRRQVVFITAEIKENTEGVYFNMFLDGEVECGDIKLSEYFLRLFNMVTEN
;
A
#
# COMPACT_ATOMS: atom_id res chain seq x y z
N MET A 1 -6.78 -1.94 -6.31
CA MET A 1 -5.84 -0.82 -6.44
C MET A 1 -5.85 -0.05 -5.13
N LEU A 2 -4.69 0.25 -4.58
CA LEU A 2 -4.54 1.00 -3.34
C LEU A 2 -3.93 2.38 -3.67
N PRO A 3 -4.56 3.51 -3.27
CA PRO A 3 -3.94 4.81 -3.40
C PRO A 3 -2.89 4.99 -2.29
N VAL A 4 -1.67 5.36 -2.66
CA VAL A 4 -0.58 5.63 -1.73
C VAL A 4 -0.05 7.04 -1.98
N GLU A 5 0.33 7.75 -0.93
CA GLU A 5 0.85 9.11 -1.06
C GLU A 5 2.16 9.13 -1.87
N PHE A 6 2.28 10.06 -2.81
CA PHE A 6 3.38 10.07 -3.79
C PHE A 6 4.76 10.12 -3.12
N PHE A 7 4.90 10.83 -2.00
CA PHE A 7 6.19 10.89 -1.29
C PHE A 7 6.60 9.55 -0.66
N GLU A 8 5.65 8.63 -0.45
CA GLU A 8 5.93 7.29 0.07
C GLU A 8 6.38 6.31 -1.00
N SER A 9 6.18 6.65 -2.29
CA SER A 9 6.52 5.78 -3.44
C SER A 9 7.96 5.27 -3.47
N LYS A 10 8.88 5.99 -2.83
CA LYS A 10 10.29 5.61 -2.73
C LYS A 10 10.58 4.50 -1.71
N TYR A 11 9.62 4.12 -0.87
CA TYR A 11 9.80 3.15 0.22
C TYR A 11 9.27 1.75 -0.08
N PHE A 12 8.59 1.58 -1.21
CA PHE A 12 8.08 0.30 -1.69
C PHE A 12 8.46 0.10 -3.16
N LYS A 13 8.32 -1.14 -3.63
CA LYS A 13 8.69 -1.56 -4.98
C LYS A 13 7.80 -2.71 -5.43
N GLU A 14 7.77 -2.98 -6.73
CA GLU A 14 7.19 -4.20 -7.27
C GLU A 14 7.81 -5.45 -6.59
N GLY A 15 6.97 -6.43 -6.31
CA GLY A 15 7.27 -7.59 -5.47
C GLY A 15 7.25 -7.33 -3.96
N GLY A 16 6.98 -6.09 -3.53
CA GLY A 16 6.80 -5.76 -2.11
C GLY A 16 5.55 -6.42 -1.53
N ARG A 17 5.62 -6.82 -0.25
CA ARG A 17 4.51 -7.47 0.46
C ARG A 17 3.39 -6.47 0.78
N VAL A 18 2.15 -6.91 0.63
CA VAL A 18 0.95 -6.18 1.04
C VAL A 18 0.08 -7.09 1.90
N ASP A 19 -0.27 -6.67 3.10
CA ASP A 19 -1.18 -7.37 4.00
C ASP A 19 -2.58 -6.73 3.91
N PHE A 20 -3.60 -7.52 3.54
CA PHE A 20 -4.98 -7.06 3.31
C PHE A 20 -5.94 -7.38 4.48
N GLY A 21 -5.39 -7.59 5.67
CA GLY A 21 -6.13 -8.05 6.85
C GLY A 21 -6.45 -9.55 6.79
N THR A 22 -7.65 -9.94 7.24
CA THR A 22 -8.10 -11.34 7.30
C THR A 22 -9.37 -11.55 6.50
N ASN A 23 -9.51 -12.73 5.88
CA ASN A 23 -10.75 -13.14 5.21
C ASN A 23 -11.85 -13.58 6.20
N ASP A 24 -13.01 -13.97 5.68
CA ASP A 24 -14.17 -14.45 6.46
C ASP A 24 -13.85 -15.67 7.35
N ASN A 25 -12.83 -16.45 6.99
CA ASN A 25 -12.36 -17.61 7.74
C ASN A 25 -11.27 -17.26 8.78
N GLY A 26 -10.96 -15.96 8.95
CA GLY A 26 -9.92 -15.48 9.87
C GLY A 26 -8.49 -15.73 9.39
N MET A 27 -8.29 -16.13 8.13
CA MET A 27 -6.96 -16.34 7.56
C MET A 27 -6.38 -15.03 7.03
N PRO A 28 -5.08 -14.78 7.19
CA PRO A 28 -4.44 -13.58 6.67
C PRO A 28 -4.48 -13.58 5.14
N LEU A 29 -4.85 -12.45 4.58
CA LEU A 29 -4.80 -12.17 3.15
C LEU A 29 -3.50 -11.44 2.85
N VAL A 30 -2.57 -12.13 2.20
CA VAL A 30 -1.26 -11.58 1.86
C VAL A 30 -1.11 -11.57 0.34
N GLY A 31 -0.60 -10.47 -0.19
CA GLY A 31 -0.29 -10.34 -1.60
C GLY A 31 1.00 -9.59 -1.85
N GLU A 32 1.25 -9.32 -3.12
CA GLU A 32 2.45 -8.62 -3.57
C GLU A 32 2.07 -7.50 -4.53
N ILE A 33 2.84 -6.40 -4.50
CA ILE A 33 2.72 -5.32 -5.49
C ILE A 33 3.14 -5.87 -6.86
N ILE A 34 2.23 -5.86 -7.83
CA ILE A 34 2.52 -6.27 -9.21
C ILE A 34 2.79 -5.10 -10.13
N GLU A 35 2.26 -3.91 -9.80
CA GLU A 35 2.39 -2.71 -10.63
C GLU A 35 2.29 -1.46 -9.74
N ILE A 36 3.11 -0.46 -10.07
CA ILE A 36 3.03 0.89 -9.50
C ILE A 36 2.79 1.84 -10.68
N ASP A 37 1.65 2.52 -10.67
CA ASP A 37 1.32 3.46 -11.74
C ASP A 37 2.37 4.58 -11.81
N ASN A 38 2.75 4.99 -13.02
CA ASN A 38 3.64 6.14 -13.21
C ASN A 38 2.90 7.48 -13.25
N ILE A 39 1.58 7.47 -13.03
CA ILE A 39 0.72 8.65 -13.08
C ILE A 39 0.42 9.13 -11.66
N VAL A 40 0.87 10.34 -11.34
CA VAL A 40 0.47 11.04 -10.12
C VAL A 40 -0.93 11.62 -10.29
N GLN A 41 -1.83 11.29 -9.37
CA GLN A 41 -3.20 11.80 -9.35
C GLN A 41 -3.44 12.63 -8.09
N ILE A 42 -4.43 13.52 -8.12
CA ILE A 42 -4.84 14.31 -6.96
C ILE A 42 -6.10 13.67 -6.37
N LEU A 43 -5.99 13.14 -5.16
CA LEU A 43 -7.12 12.58 -4.40
C LEU A 43 -7.24 13.32 -3.06
N LYS A 44 -8.40 13.93 -2.81
CA LYS A 44 -8.66 14.70 -1.56
C LYS A 44 -7.56 15.72 -1.21
N ARG A 45 -7.05 16.44 -2.23
CA ARG A 45 -5.93 17.42 -2.13
C ARG A 45 -4.55 16.83 -1.86
N ARG A 46 -4.41 15.51 -1.85
CA ARG A 46 -3.11 14.82 -1.74
C ARG A 46 -2.68 14.28 -3.09
N GLN A 47 -1.37 14.29 -3.33
CA GLN A 47 -0.77 13.63 -4.48
C GLN A 47 -0.65 12.15 -4.16
N VAL A 48 -1.29 11.31 -4.97
CA VAL A 48 -1.29 9.86 -4.80
C VAL A 48 -0.82 9.17 -6.07
N VAL A 49 -0.25 7.99 -5.89
CA VAL A 49 0.01 7.00 -6.93
C VAL A 49 -0.81 5.77 -6.59
N PHE A 50 -1.32 5.10 -7.62
CA PHE A 50 -2.02 3.85 -7.41
C PHE A 50 -1.05 2.68 -7.51
N ILE A 51 -1.16 1.75 -6.57
CA ILE A 51 -0.51 0.45 -6.65
C ILE A 51 -1.54 -0.63 -6.93
N THR A 52 -1.17 -1.57 -7.79
CA THR A 52 -1.91 -2.80 -8.01
C THR A 52 -1.17 -3.93 -7.31
N ALA A 53 -1.91 -4.72 -6.54
CA ALA A 53 -1.37 -5.84 -5.80
C ALA A 53 -2.24 -7.07 -6.01
N GLU A 54 -1.60 -8.23 -6.00
CA GLU A 54 -2.20 -9.53 -6.27
C GLU A 54 -2.11 -10.41 -5.03
N ILE A 55 -3.26 -10.96 -4.62
CA ILE A 55 -3.35 -11.95 -3.55
C ILE A 55 -3.10 -13.32 -4.18
N LYS A 56 -2.00 -13.98 -3.81
CA LYS A 56 -1.61 -15.26 -4.41
C LYS A 56 -2.25 -16.48 -3.74
N GLU A 57 -2.66 -16.36 -2.48
CA GLU A 57 -3.17 -17.47 -1.66
C GLU A 57 -4.38 -17.04 -0.81
N ASN A 58 -5.17 -18.01 -0.33
CA ASN A 58 -6.28 -17.80 0.61
C ASN A 58 -7.39 -16.83 0.12
N THR A 59 -7.69 -16.82 -1.17
CA THR A 59 -8.71 -15.94 -1.79
C THR A 59 -10.16 -16.32 -1.45
N GLU A 60 -10.38 -17.38 -0.66
CA GLU A 60 -11.71 -17.71 -0.14
C GLU A 60 -12.26 -16.53 0.68
N GLY A 61 -13.52 -16.15 0.40
CA GLY A 61 -14.15 -14.99 1.04
C GLY A 61 -13.77 -13.63 0.46
N VAL A 62 -12.94 -13.59 -0.59
CA VAL A 62 -12.63 -12.35 -1.33
C VAL A 62 -13.53 -12.23 -2.55
N TYR A 63 -14.33 -11.18 -2.59
CA TYR A 63 -15.29 -10.93 -3.68
C TYR A 63 -14.89 -9.73 -4.53
N PHE A 64 -15.32 -9.73 -5.79
CA PHE A 64 -15.15 -8.58 -6.67
C PHE A 64 -15.86 -7.34 -6.09
N ASN A 65 -15.27 -6.16 -6.27
CA ASN A 65 -15.72 -4.88 -5.70
C ASN A 65 -15.73 -4.80 -4.17
N MET A 66 -15.09 -5.73 -3.46
CA MET A 66 -14.88 -5.61 -2.02
C MET A 66 -13.82 -4.53 -1.72
N PHE A 67 -14.09 -3.71 -0.71
CA PHE A 67 -13.08 -2.82 -0.15
C PHE A 67 -12.28 -3.59 0.90
N LEU A 68 -10.96 -3.55 0.77
CA LEU A 68 -10.02 -4.14 1.71
C LEU A 68 -9.07 -3.05 2.19
N ASP A 69 -8.76 -3.07 3.49
CA ASP A 69 -7.67 -2.27 4.04
C ASP A 69 -6.36 -2.98 3.73
N GLY A 70 -5.41 -2.26 3.12
CA GLY A 70 -4.11 -2.80 2.71
C GLY A 70 -2.98 -2.07 3.41
N GLU A 71 -2.11 -2.82 4.08
CA GLU A 71 -0.86 -2.35 4.66
C GLU A 71 0.30 -2.79 3.78
N VAL A 72 1.11 -1.83 3.32
CA VAL A 72 2.27 -2.11 2.46
C VAL A 72 3.52 -2.20 3.32
N GLU A 73 4.22 -3.32 3.25
CA GLU A 73 5.52 -3.47 3.90
C GLU A 73 6.54 -2.56 3.21
N CYS A 74 6.99 -1.54 3.93
CA CYS A 74 8.11 -0.71 3.50
C CYS A 74 9.40 -1.44 3.87
N GLY A 75 10.35 -1.51 2.95
CA GLY A 75 11.67 -2.08 3.24
C GLY A 75 12.42 -1.30 4.31
N ASP A 76 13.62 -1.76 4.65
CA ASP A 76 14.47 -1.08 5.64
C ASP A 76 14.80 0.34 5.20
N ILE A 77 14.53 1.30 6.08
CA ILE A 77 14.87 2.71 5.90
C ILE A 77 15.85 3.17 6.98
N LYS A 78 16.68 4.16 6.65
CA LYS A 78 17.57 4.75 7.66
C LYS A 78 16.75 5.52 8.68
N LEU A 79 17.24 5.58 9.92
CA LEU A 79 16.59 6.35 10.99
C LEU A 79 16.37 7.83 10.60
N SER A 80 17.31 8.44 9.86
CA SER A 80 17.16 9.80 9.35
C SER A 80 16.00 9.94 8.35
N GLU A 81 15.79 8.94 7.50
CA GLU A 81 14.69 8.91 6.53
C GLU A 81 13.36 8.68 7.23
N TYR A 82 13.36 7.87 8.29
CA TYR A 82 12.20 7.69 9.16
C TYR A 82 11.73 9.02 9.76
N PHE A 83 12.62 9.82 10.34
CA PHE A 83 12.26 11.13 10.89
C PHE A 83 11.73 12.09 9.81
N LEU A 84 12.32 12.08 8.62
CA LEU A 84 11.86 12.91 7.51
C LEU A 84 10.47 12.46 7.02
N ARG A 85 10.23 11.15 6.95
CA ARG A 85 8.92 10.56 6.62
C ARG A 85 7.86 10.95 7.66
N LEU A 86 8.19 10.82 8.94
CA LEU A 86 7.30 11.19 10.04
C LEU A 86 6.94 12.69 10.00
N PHE A 87 7.92 13.54 9.73
CA PHE A 87 7.68 14.98 9.61
C PHE A 87 6.73 15.30 8.46
N ASN A 88 6.95 14.70 7.28
CA ASN A 88 6.07 14.88 6.12
C ASN A 88 4.63 14.43 6.41
N MET A 89 4.44 13.29 7.09
CA MET A 89 3.11 12.83 7.50
C MET A 89 2.39 13.83 8.42
N VAL A 90 3.11 14.49 9.34
CA VAL A 90 2.51 15.46 10.26
C VAL A 90 2.18 16.77 9.56
N THR A 91 3.04 17.24 8.65
CA THR A 91 2.84 18.53 7.96
C THR A 91 1.80 18.48 6.83
N GLU A 92 1.51 17.30 6.29
CA GLU A 92 0.50 17.10 5.24
C GLU A 92 -0.90 16.70 5.79
N ASN A 93 -1.05 16.62 7.13
CA ASN A 93 -2.33 16.48 7.85
C ASN A 93 -2.86 17.85 8.30
#